data_AF-A0A9W9CYW7-F1
#
_entry.id   AF-A0A9W9CYW7-F1
#
_cell.length_a   1.000
_cell.length_b   1.000
_cell.length_c   1.000
_cell.angle_alpha   90.00
_cell.angle_beta   90.00
_cell.angle_gamma   90.00
#
_symmetry.space_group_name_H-M   'P 1'
#
loop_
_entity.id
_entity.type
_entity.pdbx_description
1 polymer ?
#
loop_
_entity_poly.entity_id
_entity_poly.type
_entity_poly.pdbx_seq_one_letter_code
_entity_poly.pdbx_strand_id
1 'polypeptide(L)'
;MSGSWGTKNVFATFWHNASYKSFGKNHVQESDAEEGTELPLSSYPTTHTSNEQPSSILRPDKRVPSTKLTLHQFLYIVGSHGLGAMIISGGINFAVAYAMYTTTDDPVRLFELPNTLVGDTAVTVIMQTIITWLMEMLIVNRDLRKGNIQPIGFISEPGANNSSPSRLTRGVRWFLLLDLSKKLRKRQRSIKRKLLYLFAQVVRAFAVSVVCFAILFGPSVGILIALGVKDGGDWDYASRWLPEAFKGILGGVLALMTTPFFAMFWMTKCGWNGGIHEAVMINGNENK
;
A
#
# COMPACT_ATOMS: atom_id res chain seq x y z
N MET A 1 -18.51 -42.09 10.74
CA MET A 1 -19.04 -40.75 11.06
C MET A 1 -18.08 -39.71 10.50
N SER A 2 -18.41 -39.08 9.37
CA SER A 2 -17.57 -38.06 8.73
C SER A 2 -17.85 -36.68 9.31
N GLY A 3 -16.91 -36.12 10.05
CA GLY A 3 -16.94 -34.72 10.49
C GLY A 3 -16.24 -33.83 9.47
N SER A 4 -17.02 -33.22 8.57
CA SER A 4 -16.56 -32.13 7.70
C SER A 4 -16.45 -30.85 8.52
N TRP A 5 -15.24 -30.48 8.93
CA TRP A 5 -14.98 -29.19 9.56
C TRP A 5 -14.54 -28.19 8.49
N GLY A 6 -15.46 -27.28 8.15
CA GLY A 6 -15.22 -26.21 7.21
C GLY A 6 -14.25 -25.18 7.77
N THR A 7 -13.00 -25.23 7.30
CA THR A 7 -12.03 -24.13 7.41
C THR A 7 -12.44 -22.98 6.50
N LYS A 8 -13.50 -22.26 6.87
CA LYS A 8 -13.83 -20.97 6.24
C LYS A 8 -12.90 -19.91 6.83
N ASN A 9 -11.79 -19.69 6.12
CA ASN A 9 -10.97 -18.47 6.06
C ASN A 9 -11.13 -17.50 7.24
N VAL A 10 -10.50 -17.83 8.37
CA VAL A 10 -10.27 -16.90 9.50
C VAL A 10 -9.62 -15.60 9.00
N PHE A 11 -8.77 -15.71 7.97
CA PHE A 11 -8.16 -14.59 7.27
C PHE A 11 -9.21 -13.67 6.62
N ALA A 12 -10.21 -14.21 5.90
CA ALA A 12 -11.24 -13.39 5.26
C ALA A 12 -12.15 -12.69 6.28
N THR A 13 -12.48 -13.35 7.38
CA THR A 13 -13.32 -12.80 8.46
C THR A 13 -12.59 -11.69 9.24
N PHE A 14 -11.29 -11.86 9.49
CA PHE A 14 -10.45 -10.83 10.11
C PHE A 14 -10.36 -9.59 9.21
N TRP A 15 -10.14 -9.78 7.90
CA TRP A 15 -10.04 -8.68 6.93
C TRP A 15 -11.36 -7.93 6.72
N HIS A 16 -12.49 -8.63 6.73
CA HIS A 16 -13.81 -8.00 6.66
C HIS A 16 -14.09 -7.09 7.87
N ASN A 17 -13.67 -7.52 9.07
CA ASN A 17 -13.91 -6.77 10.32
C ASN A 17 -12.96 -5.57 10.50
N ALA A 18 -11.70 -5.69 10.07
CA ALA A 18 -10.74 -4.59 10.14
C ALA A 18 -11.13 -3.40 9.23
N SER A 19 -11.80 -3.66 8.11
CA SER A 19 -12.23 -2.61 7.18
C SER A 19 -13.48 -1.84 7.64
N TYR A 20 -14.26 -2.38 8.58
CA TYR A 20 -15.56 -1.81 8.99
C TYR A 20 -15.46 -0.85 10.19
N LYS A 21 -14.50 -1.07 11.11
CA LYS A 21 -14.40 -0.29 12.36
C LYS A 21 -13.82 1.12 12.22
N SER A 22 -13.31 1.51 11.04
CA SER A 22 -12.70 2.84 10.83
C SER A 22 -13.69 3.94 10.37
N PHE A 23 -15.00 3.71 10.40
CA PHE A 23 -16.00 4.67 9.91
C PHE A 23 -17.00 5.09 11.01
N GLY A 24 -16.63 6.12 11.77
CA GLY A 24 -17.59 6.95 12.50
C GLY A 24 -18.30 7.89 11.51
N LYS A 25 -19.61 7.71 11.32
CA LYS A 25 -20.51 8.62 10.59
C LYS A 25 -20.81 9.83 11.49
N ASN A 26 -20.44 11.03 11.06
CA ASN A 26 -21.09 12.25 11.54
C ASN A 26 -22.17 12.64 10.53
N HIS A 27 -23.43 12.51 10.94
CA HIS A 27 -24.59 13.10 10.27
C HIS A 27 -24.54 14.62 10.51
N VAL A 28 -24.64 15.41 9.44
CA VAL A 28 -25.00 16.83 9.53
C VAL A 28 -26.45 16.95 9.07
N GLN A 29 -27.21 17.67 9.87
CA GLN A 29 -28.64 17.86 9.87
C GLN A 29 -28.97 19.07 8.98
N GLU A 30 -29.93 18.91 8.07
CA GLU A 30 -30.44 19.92 7.14
C GLU A 30 -31.59 20.67 7.82
N SER A 31 -31.59 22.00 7.78
CA SER A 31 -32.61 22.86 8.39
C SER A 31 -33.30 23.71 7.34
N ASP A 32 -34.63 23.73 7.45
CA ASP A 32 -35.60 24.22 6.49
C ASP A 32 -35.74 25.74 6.36
N ALA A 33 -36.33 26.09 5.21
CA ALA A 33 -37.02 27.29 4.72
C ALA A 33 -37.47 28.40 5.68
N GLU A 34 -37.41 29.64 5.18
CA GLU A 34 -38.44 30.66 5.40
C GLU A 34 -38.79 31.40 4.08
N GLU A 35 -40.09 31.63 3.92
CA GLU A 35 -40.83 32.21 2.81
C GLU A 35 -41.32 33.62 3.24
N GLY A 36 -41.31 34.61 2.34
CA GLY A 36 -41.77 35.98 2.66
C GLY A 36 -41.92 36.93 1.45
N THR A 37 -43.10 36.89 0.83
CA THR A 37 -44.00 38.00 0.42
C THR A 37 -43.52 39.26 -0.36
N GLU A 38 -44.06 39.36 -1.59
CA GLU A 38 -44.69 40.51 -2.29
C GLU A 38 -43.91 41.67 -3.01
N LEU A 39 -44.54 42.09 -4.13
CA LEU A 39 -44.19 42.93 -5.31
C LEU A 39 -44.25 44.48 -5.05
N PRO A 40 -43.94 45.45 -5.98
CA PRO A 40 -43.92 45.36 -7.46
C PRO A 40 -42.85 46.16 -8.26
N LEU A 41 -42.96 45.99 -9.58
CA LEU A 41 -42.22 46.55 -10.72
C LEU A 41 -41.72 48.00 -10.61
N SER A 42 -40.44 48.20 -10.95
CA SER A 42 -40.00 49.36 -11.73
C SER A 42 -38.70 49.05 -12.51
N SER A 43 -38.84 49.13 -13.83
CA SER A 43 -37.85 49.49 -14.87
C SER A 43 -36.40 48.98 -14.74
N TYR A 44 -35.95 48.11 -15.66
CA TYR A 44 -34.76 48.31 -16.52
C TYR A 44 -34.77 47.31 -17.70
N PRO A 45 -34.22 47.69 -18.88
CA PRO A 45 -34.42 46.99 -20.14
C PRO A 45 -33.60 45.70 -20.26
N THR A 46 -34.25 44.67 -20.78
CA THR A 46 -33.70 43.36 -21.15
C THR A 46 -32.68 43.50 -22.28
N THR A 47 -31.45 43.02 -22.08
CA THR A 47 -30.59 42.60 -23.20
C THR A 47 -29.68 41.44 -22.77
N HIS A 48 -30.02 40.25 -23.27
CA HIS A 48 -29.23 39.02 -23.40
C HIS A 48 -28.57 38.40 -22.15
N THR A 49 -29.36 37.54 -21.51
CA THR A 49 -28.93 36.34 -20.80
C THR A 49 -28.19 35.36 -21.71
N SER A 50 -26.93 35.05 -21.39
CA SER A 50 -26.33 33.75 -21.70
C SER A 50 -25.87 33.12 -20.39
N ASN A 51 -26.80 32.40 -19.76
CA ASN A 51 -26.60 31.30 -18.79
C ASN A 51 -25.26 31.26 -18.04
N GLU A 52 -25.16 31.98 -16.91
CA GLU A 52 -24.36 31.50 -15.79
C GLU A 52 -25.13 30.34 -15.13
N GLN A 53 -24.88 29.12 -15.59
CA GLN A 53 -25.21 27.95 -14.80
C GLN A 53 -24.35 27.95 -13.52
N PRO A 54 -24.92 27.57 -12.36
CA PRO A 54 -24.15 27.49 -11.13
C PRO A 54 -23.01 26.49 -11.29
N SER A 55 -21.79 26.98 -11.15
CA SER A 55 -20.55 26.21 -11.11
C SER A 55 -20.46 25.39 -9.80
N SER A 56 -21.29 24.35 -9.66
CA SER A 56 -21.22 23.40 -8.55
C SER A 56 -21.11 21.96 -9.04
N ILE A 57 -20.16 21.71 -9.94
CA ILE A 57 -19.47 20.42 -10.02
C ILE A 57 -17.99 20.71 -9.77
N LEU A 58 -17.65 20.96 -8.50
CA LEU A 58 -16.26 21.03 -8.03
C LEU A 58 -15.64 19.64 -8.23
N ARG A 59 -15.05 19.46 -9.41
CA ARG A 59 -14.15 18.35 -9.74
C ARG A 59 -13.06 18.30 -8.67
N PRO A 60 -12.59 17.10 -8.30
CA PRO A 60 -11.74 16.88 -7.12
C PRO A 60 -10.58 17.85 -7.10
N ASP A 61 -10.48 18.59 -5.99
CA ASP A 61 -9.42 19.55 -5.69
C ASP A 61 -8.06 18.95 -6.09
N LYS A 62 -7.52 19.45 -7.20
CA LYS A 62 -6.26 19.00 -7.79
C LYS A 62 -5.15 19.61 -6.94
N ARG A 63 -4.95 19.07 -5.72
CA ARG A 63 -3.90 19.56 -4.83
C ARG A 63 -2.57 19.56 -5.56
N VAL A 64 -2.02 20.75 -5.71
CA VAL A 64 -0.76 20.99 -6.44
C VAL A 64 0.34 20.14 -5.78
N PRO A 65 1.18 19.44 -6.56
CA PRO A 65 2.30 18.69 -6.02
C PRO A 65 3.17 19.58 -5.12
N SER A 66 3.56 19.06 -3.95
CA SER A 66 4.29 19.88 -2.97
C SER A 66 5.73 20.13 -3.41
N THR A 67 6.20 21.37 -3.25
CA THR A 67 7.56 21.80 -3.61
C THR A 67 8.60 21.52 -2.52
N LYS A 68 8.16 21.12 -1.32
CA LYS A 68 9.02 20.72 -0.20
C LYS A 68 8.35 19.60 0.60
N LEU A 69 9.13 18.84 1.34
CA LEU A 69 8.59 17.82 2.23
C LEU A 69 7.86 18.50 3.39
N THR A 70 6.53 18.41 3.40
CA THR A 70 5.71 19.01 4.46
C THR A 70 5.76 18.15 5.73
N LEU A 71 5.61 18.77 6.90
CA LEU A 71 5.58 18.02 8.17
C LEU A 71 4.48 16.96 8.19
N HIS A 72 3.32 17.25 7.59
CA HIS A 72 2.24 16.28 7.45
C HIS A 72 2.65 15.07 6.61
N GLN A 73 3.37 15.27 5.50
CA GLN A 73 3.91 14.17 4.70
C GLN A 73 4.98 13.38 5.47
N PHE A 74 5.85 14.06 6.21
CA PHE A 74 6.86 13.41 7.05
C PHE A 74 6.20 12.49 8.10
N LEU A 75 5.25 13.02 8.86
CA LEU A 75 4.54 12.27 9.90
C LEU A 75 3.72 11.11 9.33
N TYR A 76 3.13 11.28 8.14
CA TYR A 76 2.46 10.19 7.44
C TYR A 76 3.42 9.06 7.05
N ILE A 77 4.56 9.41 6.44
CA ILE A 77 5.54 8.44 5.95
C ILE A 77 6.21 7.71 7.11
N VAL A 78 6.70 8.43 8.12
CA VAL A 78 7.46 7.84 9.24
C VAL A 78 6.53 7.29 10.32
N GLY A 79 5.46 8.00 10.65
CA GLY A 79 4.51 7.60 11.67
C GLY A 79 3.62 6.46 11.19
N SER A 80 2.71 6.73 10.25
CA SER A 80 1.72 5.75 9.79
C SER A 80 2.35 4.62 8.99
N HIS A 81 3.18 4.96 8.00
CA HIS A 81 3.83 3.99 7.12
C HIS A 81 5.19 3.50 7.62
N GLY A 82 5.73 4.01 8.71
CA GLY A 82 6.94 3.47 9.33
C GLY A 82 6.59 2.68 10.58
N LEU A 83 6.43 3.40 11.69
CA LEU A 83 6.20 2.81 13.00
C LEU A 83 4.86 2.05 13.10
N GLY A 84 3.79 2.62 12.56
CA GLY A 84 2.46 1.98 12.53
C GLY A 84 2.49 0.67 11.74
N ALA A 85 3.09 0.69 10.55
CA ALA A 85 3.26 -0.49 9.72
C ALA A 85 4.16 -1.56 10.39
N MET A 86 5.23 -1.14 11.07
CA MET A 86 6.11 -2.04 11.84
C MET A 86 5.33 -2.80 12.92
N ILE A 87 4.55 -2.10 13.73
CA ILE A 87 3.78 -2.71 14.83
C ILE A 87 2.74 -3.69 14.27
N ILE A 88 1.97 -3.26 13.26
CA ILE A 88 0.92 -4.10 12.66
C ILE A 88 1.53 -5.33 11.99
N SER A 89 2.56 -5.15 11.17
CA SER A 89 3.17 -6.25 10.44
C SER A 89 3.91 -7.22 11.36
N GLY A 90 4.60 -6.71 12.37
CA GLY A 90 5.23 -7.56 13.38
C GLY A 90 4.21 -8.36 14.17
N GLY A 91 3.10 -7.73 14.60
CA GLY A 91 2.01 -8.42 15.28
C GLY A 91 1.37 -9.52 14.43
N ILE A 92 1.14 -9.27 13.13
CA ILE A 92 0.58 -10.28 12.21
C ILE A 92 1.54 -11.46 12.05
N ASN A 93 2.83 -11.22 11.82
CA ASN A 93 3.81 -12.29 11.65
C ASN A 93 3.98 -13.11 12.93
N PHE A 94 3.99 -12.45 14.09
CA PHE A 94 3.99 -13.11 15.38
C PHE A 94 2.75 -14.01 15.55
N ALA A 95 1.55 -13.50 15.26
CA ALA A 95 0.32 -14.27 15.40
C ALA A 95 0.27 -15.49 14.47
N VAL A 96 0.76 -15.35 13.23
CA VAL A 96 0.86 -16.48 12.29
C VAL A 96 1.89 -17.50 12.77
N ALA A 97 3.05 -17.06 13.24
CA ALA A 97 4.07 -17.94 13.82
C ALA A 97 3.51 -18.72 15.02
N TYR A 98 2.87 -18.01 15.95
CA TYR A 98 2.26 -18.61 17.13
C TYR A 98 1.23 -19.66 16.74
N ALA A 99 0.33 -19.37 15.80
CA ALA A 99 -0.66 -20.33 15.34
C ALA A 99 -0.01 -21.57 14.68
N MET A 100 1.06 -21.39 13.92
CA MET A 100 1.76 -22.50 13.23
C MET A 100 2.53 -23.40 14.21
N TYR A 101 3.29 -22.80 15.13
CA TYR A 101 4.16 -23.52 16.05
C TYR A 101 3.44 -24.10 17.27
N THR A 102 2.28 -23.57 17.65
CA THR A 102 1.48 -24.16 18.74
C THR A 102 0.57 -25.28 18.29
N THR A 103 0.33 -25.44 16.99
CA THR A 103 -0.58 -26.46 16.44
C THR A 103 0.14 -27.69 15.90
N THR A 104 1.47 -27.70 15.92
CA THR A 104 2.30 -28.78 15.39
C THR A 104 3.05 -29.49 16.51
N ASP A 105 3.11 -30.82 16.46
CA ASP A 105 3.86 -31.65 17.44
C ASP A 105 5.33 -31.85 17.06
N ASP A 106 5.70 -31.57 15.80
CA ASP A 106 7.06 -31.70 15.29
C ASP A 106 7.99 -30.55 15.77
N PRO A 107 9.26 -30.84 16.12
CA PRO A 107 10.21 -29.82 16.56
C PRO A 107 10.47 -28.78 15.47
N VAL A 108 10.62 -27.52 15.89
CA VAL A 108 10.93 -26.40 15.00
C VAL A 108 12.44 -26.39 14.79
N ARG A 109 12.87 -26.60 13.54
CA ARG A 109 14.28 -26.73 13.18
C ARG A 109 14.72 -25.60 12.27
N LEU A 110 16.02 -25.31 12.25
CA LEU A 110 16.54 -24.24 11.41
C LEU A 110 16.44 -24.61 9.92
N PHE A 111 17.05 -25.71 9.52
CA PHE A 111 17.17 -26.11 8.12
C PHE A 111 16.31 -27.34 7.76
N GLU A 112 16.09 -28.25 8.69
CA GLU A 112 15.36 -29.48 8.42
C GLU A 112 13.85 -29.27 8.21
N LEU A 113 13.30 -30.08 7.30
CA LEU A 113 11.86 -30.21 7.06
C LEU A 113 11.23 -31.12 8.12
N PRO A 114 9.92 -30.99 8.44
CA PRO A 114 8.91 -30.15 7.79
C PRO A 114 8.85 -28.70 8.29
N ASN A 115 9.29 -28.42 9.52
CA ASN A 115 9.18 -27.11 10.17
C ASN A 115 10.47 -26.29 10.08
N THR A 116 10.89 -25.96 8.85
CA THR A 116 12.09 -25.16 8.62
C THR A 116 11.85 -23.67 8.85
N LEU A 117 12.58 -23.08 9.79
CA LEU A 117 12.58 -21.63 10.02
C LEU A 117 13.19 -20.85 8.86
N VAL A 118 14.22 -21.39 8.22
CA VAL A 118 14.88 -20.74 7.09
C VAL A 118 13.95 -20.64 5.89
N GLY A 119 13.25 -21.73 5.56
CA GLY A 119 12.27 -21.74 4.47
C GLY A 119 11.12 -20.78 4.75
N ASP A 120 10.57 -20.81 5.96
CA ASP A 120 9.48 -19.94 6.38
C ASP A 120 9.88 -18.45 6.36
N THR A 121 11.10 -18.13 6.81
CA THR A 121 11.70 -16.78 6.72
C THR A 121 11.78 -16.30 5.27
N ALA A 122 12.28 -17.15 4.36
CA ALA A 122 12.40 -16.81 2.95
C ALA A 122 11.05 -16.51 2.30
N VAL A 123 10.06 -17.37 2.54
CA VAL A 123 8.69 -17.18 2.05
C VAL A 123 8.07 -15.92 2.64
N THR A 124 8.26 -15.68 3.93
CA THR A 124 7.75 -14.50 4.63
C THR A 124 8.26 -13.21 3.98
N VAL A 125 9.57 -13.09 3.75
CA VAL A 125 10.15 -11.88 3.14
C VAL A 125 9.56 -11.63 1.75
N ILE A 126 9.46 -12.67 0.92
CA ILE A 126 8.93 -12.54 -0.44
C ILE A 126 7.45 -12.18 -0.43
N MET A 127 6.63 -12.96 0.26
CA MET A 127 5.17 -12.79 0.27
C MET A 127 4.76 -11.49 0.95
N GLN A 128 5.35 -11.16 2.11
CA GLN A 128 5.08 -9.91 2.80
C GLN A 128 5.42 -8.72 1.92
N THR A 129 6.59 -8.71 1.26
CA THR A 129 6.96 -7.58 0.39
C THR A 129 5.98 -7.39 -0.77
N ILE A 130 5.52 -8.49 -1.39
CA ILE A 130 4.52 -8.44 -2.47
C ILE A 130 3.18 -7.89 -1.96
N ILE A 131 2.67 -8.44 -0.86
CA ILE A 131 1.39 -8.02 -0.28
C ILE A 131 1.47 -6.54 0.15
N THR A 132 2.55 -6.16 0.84
CA THR A 132 2.79 -4.80 1.29
C THR A 132 2.84 -3.82 0.13
N TRP A 133 3.55 -4.13 -0.96
CA TRP A 133 3.57 -3.28 -2.16
C TRP A 133 2.16 -3.04 -2.72
N LEU A 134 1.34 -4.09 -2.81
CA LEU A 134 -0.02 -3.99 -3.32
C LEU A 134 -0.93 -3.21 -2.36
N MET A 135 -0.79 -3.41 -1.05
CA MET A 135 -1.56 -2.68 -0.04
C MET A 135 -1.21 -1.19 -0.05
N GLU A 136 0.07 -0.86 -0.11
CA GLU A 136 0.55 0.52 -0.19
C GLU A 136 0.07 1.21 -1.47
N MET A 137 0.09 0.47 -2.59
CA MET A 137 -0.53 0.95 -3.82
C MET A 137 -2.00 1.29 -3.61
N LEU A 138 -2.77 0.52 -2.86
CA LEU A 138 -4.20 0.81 -2.65
C LEU A 138 -4.42 1.96 -1.66
N ILE A 139 -3.75 1.94 -0.52
CA ILE A 139 -3.95 2.89 0.58
C ILE A 139 -3.48 4.28 0.18
N VAL A 140 -2.24 4.42 -0.30
CA VAL A 140 -1.66 5.72 -0.64
C VAL A 140 -2.40 6.34 -1.82
N ASN A 141 -2.77 5.54 -2.83
CA ASN A 141 -3.58 6.05 -3.94
C ASN A 141 -4.99 6.47 -3.51
N ARG A 142 -5.57 5.84 -2.49
CA ARG A 142 -6.86 6.24 -1.93
C ARG A 142 -6.73 7.53 -1.14
N ASP A 143 -5.70 7.67 -0.32
CA ASP A 143 -5.48 8.86 0.51
C ASP A 143 -5.13 10.08 -0.35
N LEU A 144 -4.36 9.88 -1.42
CA LEU A 144 -4.12 10.90 -2.44
C LEU A 144 -5.42 11.31 -3.17
N ARG A 145 -6.32 10.37 -3.47
CA ARG A 145 -7.62 10.67 -4.12
C ARG A 145 -8.55 11.49 -3.25
N LYS A 146 -8.61 11.17 -1.95
CA LYS A 146 -9.42 11.91 -0.98
C LYS A 146 -8.82 13.28 -0.67
N GLY A 147 -7.63 13.58 -1.18
CA GLY A 147 -6.88 14.76 -0.81
C GLY A 147 -6.39 14.70 0.64
N ASN A 148 -6.38 13.55 1.31
CA ASN A 148 -5.86 13.44 2.67
C ASN A 148 -4.36 13.78 2.70
N ILE A 149 -3.64 13.49 1.61
CA ILE A 149 -2.23 13.82 1.47
C ILE A 149 -1.91 14.45 0.13
N GLN A 150 -0.89 15.31 0.10
CA GLN A 150 -0.42 15.94 -1.12
C GLN A 150 0.61 15.06 -1.83
N PRO A 151 0.60 14.99 -3.17
CA PRO A 151 1.68 14.35 -3.94
C PRO A 151 3.02 15.04 -3.71
N ILE A 152 4.12 14.28 -3.85
CA ILE A 152 5.48 14.83 -3.81
C ILE A 152 5.82 15.41 -5.19
N GLY A 153 6.08 16.72 -5.25
CA GLY A 153 6.38 17.43 -6.50
C GLY A 153 7.83 17.89 -6.65
N PHE A 154 8.61 17.91 -5.57
CA PHE A 154 9.99 18.40 -5.59
C PHE A 154 10.97 17.44 -6.27
N ILE A 155 10.63 16.15 -6.39
CA ILE A 155 11.45 15.16 -7.09
C ILE A 155 11.10 15.23 -8.58
N SER A 156 12.08 15.46 -9.45
CA SER A 156 11.87 15.51 -10.90
C SER A 156 11.74 14.11 -11.53
N GLU A 157 10.95 13.98 -12.61
CA GLU A 157 10.81 12.71 -13.34
C GLU A 157 12.19 12.31 -13.94
N PRO A 158 12.69 11.09 -13.67
CA PRO A 158 13.97 10.64 -14.22
C PRO A 158 13.98 10.65 -15.76
N GLY A 159 14.83 11.48 -16.35
CA GLY A 159 14.99 11.61 -17.81
C GLY A 159 14.04 12.58 -18.50
N ALA A 160 13.36 13.48 -17.77
CA ALA A 160 12.49 14.51 -18.36
C ALA A 160 13.24 15.50 -19.28
N ASN A 161 14.53 15.72 -19.03
CA ASN A 161 15.38 16.70 -19.71
C ASN A 161 16.38 16.09 -20.71
N ASN A 162 16.47 14.76 -20.81
CA ASN A 162 17.49 14.09 -21.62
C ASN A 162 16.87 13.41 -22.84
N SER A 163 17.26 13.85 -24.03
CA SER A 163 16.87 13.24 -25.31
C SER A 163 17.48 11.85 -25.55
N SER A 164 18.55 11.49 -24.81
CA SER A 164 19.15 10.14 -24.82
C SER A 164 19.34 9.60 -23.39
N PRO A 165 18.44 8.73 -22.89
CA PRO A 165 18.52 8.23 -21.52
C PRO A 165 19.58 7.13 -21.36
N SER A 166 20.39 7.22 -20.30
CA SER A 166 21.36 6.20 -19.92
C SER A 166 20.70 4.84 -19.59
N ARG A 167 21.46 3.74 -19.60
CA ARG A 167 20.96 2.39 -19.26
C ARG A 167 20.36 2.34 -17.85
N LEU A 168 20.98 3.01 -16.88
CA LEU A 168 20.50 3.11 -15.50
C LEU A 168 19.18 3.89 -15.44
N THR A 169 19.10 5.03 -16.14
CA THR A 169 17.85 5.80 -16.23
C THR A 169 16.71 4.97 -16.83
N ARG A 170 17.00 4.13 -17.83
CA ARG A 170 16.00 3.20 -18.41
C ARG A 170 15.50 2.17 -17.40
N GLY A 171 16.41 1.60 -16.60
CA GLY A 171 16.05 0.68 -15.51
C GLY A 171 15.18 1.35 -14.44
N VAL A 172 15.54 2.57 -14.01
CA VAL A 172 14.77 3.37 -13.05
C VAL A 172 13.39 3.72 -13.62
N ARG A 173 13.29 4.14 -14.88
CA ARG A 173 12.00 4.43 -15.54
C ARG A 173 11.10 3.20 -15.65
N TRP A 174 11.69 2.04 -15.93
CA TRP A 174 10.98 0.76 -15.95
C TRP A 174 10.46 0.37 -14.55
N PHE A 175 11.30 0.52 -13.52
CA PHE A 175 10.92 0.30 -12.13
C PHE A 175 9.82 1.28 -11.68
N LEU A 176 9.86 2.53 -12.13
CA LEU A 176 8.82 3.52 -11.81
C LEU A 176 7.54 3.39 -12.66
N LEU A 177 7.51 2.48 -13.64
CA LEU A 177 6.38 2.25 -14.56
C LEU A 177 6.02 3.53 -15.37
N LEU A 178 6.97 4.42 -15.61
CA LEU A 178 6.67 5.71 -16.26
C LEU A 178 6.16 5.52 -17.69
N ASP A 179 6.82 4.65 -18.46
CA ASP A 179 6.48 4.43 -19.88
C ASP A 179 5.21 3.59 -20.06
N LEU A 180 4.99 2.60 -19.19
CA LEU A 180 3.80 1.76 -19.23
C LEU A 180 2.56 2.55 -18.77
N SER A 181 2.66 3.45 -17.77
CA SER A 181 1.55 4.31 -17.35
C SER A 181 1.14 5.26 -18.48
N LYS A 182 2.11 5.86 -19.18
CA LYS A 182 1.85 6.73 -20.34
C LYS A 182 1.17 5.96 -21.49
N LYS A 183 1.63 4.74 -21.81
CA LYS A 183 1.02 3.86 -22.83
C LYS A 183 -0.38 3.37 -22.45
N LEU A 184 -0.63 3.11 -21.17
CA LEU A 184 -1.94 2.69 -20.66
C LEU A 184 -2.93 3.85 -20.62
N ARG A 185 -2.48 5.08 -20.40
CA ARG A 185 -3.32 6.30 -20.39
C ARG A 185 -3.98 6.58 -21.74
N LYS A 186 -3.29 6.33 -22.85
CA LYS A 186 -3.73 6.74 -24.19
C LYS A 186 -4.76 5.78 -24.84
N ARG A 187 -5.13 4.65 -24.21
CA ARG A 187 -5.92 3.59 -24.87
C ARG A 187 -6.96 2.99 -23.92
N GLN A 188 -8.21 2.92 -24.39
CA GLN A 188 -9.46 2.65 -23.67
C GLN A 188 -9.48 1.38 -22.76
N ARG A 189 -10.39 1.43 -21.76
CA ARG A 189 -10.64 0.52 -20.61
C ARG A 189 -10.77 -0.98 -20.95
N SER A 190 -9.68 -1.75 -20.87
CA SER A 190 -9.70 -3.22 -21.02
C SER A 190 -9.21 -3.94 -19.77
N ILE A 191 -9.91 -4.99 -19.32
CA ILE A 191 -9.56 -5.85 -18.17
C ILE A 191 -8.14 -6.43 -18.33
N LYS A 192 -7.75 -6.82 -19.54
CA LYS A 192 -6.40 -7.34 -19.84
C LYS A 192 -5.31 -6.35 -19.43
N ARG A 193 -5.56 -5.04 -19.53
CA ARG A 193 -4.61 -3.99 -19.11
C ARG A 193 -4.53 -3.84 -17.60
N LYS A 194 -5.65 -4.01 -16.87
CA LYS A 194 -5.65 -4.02 -15.40
C LYS A 194 -4.82 -5.19 -14.88
N LEU A 195 -5.00 -6.38 -15.47
CA LEU A 195 -4.21 -7.55 -15.14
C LEU A 195 -2.72 -7.35 -15.47
N LEU A 196 -2.40 -6.82 -16.65
CA LEU A 196 -1.02 -6.50 -17.03
C LEU A 196 -0.38 -5.48 -16.08
N TYR A 197 -1.14 -4.46 -15.66
CA TYR A 197 -0.67 -3.49 -14.68
C TYR A 197 -0.39 -4.15 -13.33
N LEU A 198 -1.32 -4.98 -12.83
CA LEU A 198 -1.17 -5.73 -11.58
C LEU A 198 0.04 -6.67 -11.62
N PHE A 199 0.17 -7.45 -12.69
CA PHE A 199 1.32 -8.32 -12.91
C PHE A 199 2.63 -7.53 -12.91
N ALA A 200 2.66 -6.38 -13.58
CA ALA A 200 3.82 -5.51 -13.56
C ALA A 200 4.14 -5.00 -12.15
N GLN A 201 3.15 -4.80 -11.27
CA GLN A 201 3.38 -4.48 -9.86
C GLN A 201 3.99 -5.66 -9.10
N VAL A 202 3.46 -6.87 -9.27
CA VAL A 202 3.97 -8.07 -8.60
C VAL A 202 5.43 -8.33 -8.98
N VAL A 203 5.80 -8.21 -10.25
CA VAL A 203 7.19 -8.38 -10.71
C VAL A 203 8.13 -7.39 -10.04
N ARG A 204 7.70 -6.15 -9.81
CA ARG A 204 8.53 -5.16 -9.10
C ARG A 204 8.62 -5.43 -7.62
N ALA A 205 7.50 -5.76 -7.00
CA ALA A 205 7.49 -6.11 -5.59
C ALA A 205 8.39 -7.32 -5.33
N PHE A 206 8.41 -8.28 -6.25
CA PHE A 206 9.35 -9.40 -6.24
C PHE A 206 10.81 -8.93 -6.42
N ALA A 207 11.11 -8.01 -7.32
CA ALA A 207 12.46 -7.45 -7.46
C ALA A 207 12.92 -6.75 -6.16
N VAL A 208 12.04 -6.00 -5.50
CA VAL A 208 12.33 -5.39 -4.18
C VAL A 208 12.50 -6.48 -3.12
N SER A 209 11.69 -7.53 -3.15
CA SER A 209 11.78 -8.61 -2.16
C SER A 209 13.10 -9.36 -2.25
N VAL A 210 13.67 -9.53 -3.45
CA VAL A 210 15.02 -10.11 -3.62
C VAL A 210 16.09 -9.25 -2.94
N VAL A 211 15.99 -7.91 -3.06
CA VAL A 211 16.92 -7.00 -2.36
C VAL A 211 16.73 -7.09 -0.84
N CYS A 212 15.47 -7.06 -0.36
CA CYS A 212 15.17 -7.19 1.06
C CYS A 212 15.64 -8.53 1.62
N PHE A 213 15.47 -9.61 0.85
CA PHE A 213 15.93 -10.95 1.19
C PHE A 213 17.45 -10.97 1.31
N ALA A 214 18.19 -10.44 0.33
CA ALA A 214 19.64 -10.39 0.39
C ALA A 214 20.16 -9.63 1.62
N ILE A 215 19.46 -8.58 2.04
CA ILE A 215 19.82 -7.77 3.22
C ILE A 215 19.48 -8.48 4.53
N LEU A 216 18.27 -9.03 4.65
CA LEU A 216 17.75 -9.53 5.92
C LEU A 216 18.05 -11.00 6.17
N PHE A 217 18.17 -11.81 5.12
CA PHE A 217 18.28 -13.27 5.25
C PHE A 217 19.56 -13.69 5.99
N GLY A 218 20.71 -13.12 5.63
CA GLY A 218 21.99 -13.42 6.30
C GLY A 218 21.95 -13.11 7.80
N PRO A 219 21.64 -11.87 8.21
CA PRO A 219 21.46 -11.51 9.62
C PRO A 219 20.43 -12.39 10.33
N SER A 220 19.30 -12.70 9.69
CA SER A 220 18.26 -13.59 10.22
C SER A 220 18.80 -14.97 10.54
N VAL A 221 19.48 -15.62 9.60
CA VAL A 221 20.08 -16.95 9.82
C VAL A 221 21.16 -16.88 10.90
N GLY A 222 21.99 -15.83 10.90
CA GLY A 222 23.03 -15.65 11.93
C GLY A 222 22.45 -15.52 13.34
N ILE A 223 21.39 -14.73 13.52
CA ILE A 223 20.68 -14.57 14.80
C ILE A 223 20.07 -15.90 15.23
N LEU A 224 19.42 -16.62 14.30
CA LEU A 224 18.82 -17.92 14.60
C LEU A 224 19.88 -18.94 15.03
N ILE A 225 21.02 -19.02 14.35
CA ILE A 225 22.15 -19.90 14.75
C ILE A 225 22.65 -19.53 16.14
N ALA A 226 22.77 -18.24 16.45
CA ALA A 226 23.28 -17.77 17.73
C ALA A 226 22.34 -18.07 18.92
N LEU A 227 21.02 -18.13 18.68
CA LEU A 227 20.01 -18.35 19.71
C LEU A 227 19.49 -19.79 19.76
N GLY A 228 19.80 -20.60 18.75
CA GLY A 228 19.40 -22.01 18.67
C GLY A 228 20.28 -22.92 19.53
N VAL A 229 19.71 -24.00 20.03
CA VAL A 229 20.47 -25.05 20.70
C VAL A 229 20.88 -26.05 19.64
N LYS A 230 22.19 -26.28 19.49
CA LYS A 230 22.69 -27.26 18.53
C LYS A 230 22.32 -28.67 19.01
N ASP A 231 21.53 -29.39 18.21
CA ASP A 231 21.18 -30.78 18.46
C ASP A 231 21.47 -31.60 17.19
N GLY A 232 22.41 -32.53 17.31
CA GLY A 232 22.95 -33.26 16.17
C GLY A 232 23.53 -32.34 15.07
N GLY A 233 22.95 -32.43 13.88
CA GLY A 233 23.36 -31.70 12.68
C GLY A 233 22.63 -30.38 12.42
N ASP A 234 21.64 -30.02 13.24
CA ASP A 234 20.81 -28.82 13.07
C ASP A 234 20.67 -28.03 14.39
N TRP A 235 19.94 -26.92 14.34
CA TRP A 235 19.59 -26.11 15.49
C TRP A 235 18.11 -26.31 15.83
N ASP A 236 17.85 -26.66 17.08
CA ASP A 236 16.52 -26.83 17.64
C ASP A 236 16.10 -25.61 18.47
N TYR A 237 14.79 -25.33 18.43
CA TYR A 237 14.14 -24.20 19.05
C TYR A 237 12.95 -24.63 19.92
N ALA A 238 13.17 -25.61 20.79
CA ALA A 238 12.17 -26.08 21.76
C ALA A 238 11.51 -24.97 22.60
N SER A 239 12.12 -23.78 22.67
CA SER A 239 11.51 -22.58 23.27
C SER A 239 10.45 -21.97 22.35
N ARG A 240 9.17 -22.18 22.71
CA ARG A 240 7.94 -21.70 22.04
C ARG A 240 7.74 -20.16 22.01
N TRP A 241 8.79 -19.38 22.23
CA TRP A 241 8.73 -17.92 22.11
C TRP A 241 9.78 -17.38 21.15
N LEU A 242 10.87 -18.13 20.91
CA LEU A 242 11.95 -17.63 20.09
C LEU A 242 11.55 -17.56 18.61
N PRO A 243 11.01 -18.64 17.99
CA PRO A 243 10.54 -18.59 16.61
C PRO A 243 9.46 -17.51 16.39
N GLU A 244 8.52 -17.36 17.31
CA GLU A 244 7.42 -16.41 17.22
C GLU A 244 7.92 -14.97 17.34
N ALA A 245 8.74 -14.68 18.35
CA ALA A 245 9.33 -13.36 18.54
C ALA A 245 10.24 -12.98 17.37
N PHE A 246 11.06 -13.91 16.89
CA PHE A 246 11.90 -13.72 15.70
C PHE A 246 11.05 -13.33 14.49
N LYS A 247 9.98 -14.07 14.21
CA LYS A 247 9.11 -13.78 13.05
C LYS A 247 8.41 -12.44 13.19
N GLY A 248 7.97 -12.10 14.40
CA GLY A 248 7.38 -10.79 14.70
C GLY A 248 8.36 -9.64 14.45
N ILE A 249 9.60 -9.76 14.96
CA ILE A 249 10.64 -8.75 14.75
C ILE A 249 11.01 -8.64 13.27
N LEU A 250 11.22 -9.76 12.59
CA LEU A 250 11.52 -9.79 11.16
C LEU A 250 10.43 -9.09 10.34
N GLY A 251 9.17 -9.43 10.59
CA GLY A 251 8.03 -8.82 9.92
C GLY A 251 7.95 -7.31 10.17
N GLY A 252 8.18 -6.90 11.41
CA GLY A 252 8.21 -5.48 11.78
C GLY A 252 9.35 -4.72 11.09
N VAL A 253 10.58 -5.22 11.16
CA VAL A 253 11.77 -4.61 10.53
C VAL A 253 11.59 -4.52 9.02
N LEU A 254 11.09 -5.59 8.39
CA LEU A 254 10.82 -5.59 6.95
C LEU A 254 9.78 -4.53 6.58
N ALA A 255 8.69 -4.40 7.36
CA ALA A 255 7.71 -3.35 7.14
C ALA A 255 8.34 -1.96 7.31
N LEU A 256 9.00 -1.69 8.44
CA LEU A 256 9.67 -0.42 8.71
C LEU A 256 10.61 0.02 7.57
N MET A 257 11.31 -0.94 6.97
CA MET A 257 12.21 -0.68 5.84
C MET A 257 11.47 -0.43 4.51
N THR A 258 10.37 -1.15 4.25
CA THR A 258 9.71 -1.16 2.93
C THR A 258 8.55 -0.18 2.82
N THR A 259 7.67 -0.07 3.82
CA THR A 259 6.44 0.72 3.72
C THR A 259 6.67 2.22 3.56
N PRO A 260 7.62 2.89 4.27
CA PRO A 260 7.90 4.30 4.02
C PRO A 260 8.40 4.54 2.60
N PHE A 261 9.24 3.62 2.10
CA PHE A 261 9.78 3.69 0.75
C PHE A 261 8.69 3.53 -0.31
N PHE A 262 7.76 2.58 -0.11
CA PHE A 262 6.63 2.39 -1.02
C PHE A 262 5.67 3.58 -1.00
N ALA A 263 5.39 4.15 0.18
CA ALA A 263 4.58 5.36 0.29
C ALA A 263 5.21 6.53 -0.49
N MET A 264 6.51 6.77 -0.31
CA MET A 264 7.24 7.79 -1.07
C MET A 264 7.20 7.53 -2.57
N PHE A 265 7.39 6.28 -3.00
CA PHE A 265 7.31 5.89 -4.40
C PHE A 265 5.96 6.26 -5.01
N TRP A 266 4.85 5.90 -4.35
CA TRP A 266 3.50 6.18 -4.86
C TRP A 266 3.16 7.67 -4.85
N MET A 267 3.52 8.39 -3.79
CA MET A 267 3.32 9.84 -3.68
C MET A 267 4.08 10.61 -4.77
N THR A 268 5.32 10.20 -5.05
CA THR A 268 6.16 10.81 -6.08
C THR A 268 5.63 10.50 -7.47
N LYS A 269 5.24 9.24 -7.71
CA LYS A 269 4.64 8.81 -8.98
C LYS A 269 3.37 9.62 -9.30
N CYS A 270 2.50 9.85 -8.32
CA CYS A 270 1.33 10.70 -8.50
C CYS A 270 1.69 12.16 -8.80
N GLY A 271 2.77 12.69 -8.22
CA GLY A 271 3.30 14.01 -8.53
C GLY A 271 3.70 14.15 -10.00
N TRP A 272 4.49 13.20 -10.52
CA TRP A 272 4.92 13.19 -11.94
C TRP A 272 3.78 13.05 -12.93
N ASN A 273 2.72 12.34 -12.56
CA ASN A 273 1.58 12.15 -13.45
C ASN A 273 0.59 13.32 -13.48
N GLY A 274 0.96 14.47 -12.90
CA GLY A 274 0.20 15.71 -12.95
C GLY A 274 -0.98 15.75 -11.98
N GLY A 275 -0.91 14.99 -10.88
CA GLY A 275 -1.94 14.91 -9.83
C GLY A 275 -2.87 13.69 -9.93
N ILE A 276 -4.03 13.75 -9.27
CA ILE A 276 -4.98 12.65 -8.95
C ILE A 276 -5.51 11.84 -10.18
N HIS A 277 -5.22 12.25 -11.42
CA HIS A 277 -5.73 11.62 -12.64
C HIS A 277 -5.32 10.15 -12.85
N GLU A 278 -4.17 9.68 -12.35
CA GLU A 278 -3.81 8.25 -12.50
C GLU A 278 -4.59 7.36 -11.52
N ALA A 279 -4.95 7.89 -10.36
CA ALA A 279 -5.65 7.13 -9.34
C ALA A 279 -7.08 6.75 -9.81
N VAL A 280 -7.70 7.58 -10.67
CA VAL A 280 -9.01 7.31 -11.29
C VAL A 280 -9.00 6.09 -12.23
N MET A 281 -7.88 5.80 -12.90
CA MET A 281 -7.79 4.72 -13.90
C MET A 281 -7.92 3.31 -13.31
N ILE A 282 -7.61 3.13 -12.02
CA ILE A 282 -7.68 1.82 -11.36
C ILE A 282 -9.14 1.45 -11.03
N ASN A 283 -9.97 2.42 -10.63
CA ASN A 283 -11.32 2.15 -10.12
C ASN A 283 -12.45 2.29 -11.14
N GLY A 284 -12.22 2.87 -12.32
CA GLY A 284 -13.21 2.89 -13.40
C GLY A 284 -14.55 3.58 -13.08
N ASN A 285 -14.68 4.23 -11.93
CA ASN A 285 -15.90 4.90 -11.52
C ASN A 285 -15.73 6.40 -11.73
N GLU A 286 -15.99 6.83 -12.97
CA GLU A 286 -16.18 8.25 -13.30
C GLU A 286 -17.63 8.71 -13.02
N ASN A 287 -18.52 7.79 -12.63
CA ASN A 287 -19.93 8.07 -12.37
C ASN A 287 -20.29 7.65 -10.94
N LYS A 288 -20.11 8.55 -9.99
CA LYS A 288 -20.89 8.71 -8.75
C LYS A 288 -20.27 9.79 -7.89
#